data_AF-A0ABD3GZE5-F1
#
_entry.id   AF-A0ABD3GZE5-F1
#
_cell.length_a   1.000
_cell.length_b   1.000
_cell.length_c   1.000
_cell.angle_alpha   90.00
_cell.angle_beta   90.00
_cell.angle_gamma   90.00
#
_symmetry.space_group_name_H-M   'P 1'
#
loop_
_entity.id
_entity.type
_entity.pdbx_description
1 polymer ?
#
loop_
_entity_poly.entity_id
_entity_poly.type
_entity_poly.pdbx_seq_one_letter_code
_entity_poly.pdbx_strand_id
1 'polypeptide(L)'
;MTRNPTCVMGDTLAVDALQKMVQGKFRHLPVVENGDILALLDISKCLYDAIARMERATEKGNAIAAAVEGVESQWGNNANDAL
;
A
#
# COMPACT_ATOMS: atom_id res chain seq x y z
N MET A 1 23.62 -0.79 -18.85
CA MET A 1 23.38 0.65 -18.61
C MET A 1 22.35 1.15 -19.61
N THR A 2 21.25 1.74 -19.15
CA THR A 2 20.21 2.32 -20.02
C THR A 2 20.65 3.71 -20.47
N ARG A 3 20.70 3.96 -21.79
CA ARG A 3 20.98 5.32 -22.31
C ARG A 3 19.74 6.18 -22.13
N ASN A 4 19.93 7.41 -21.65
CA ASN A 4 18.89 8.43 -21.47
C ASN A 4 17.67 7.90 -20.69
N PRO A 5 17.82 7.49 -19.41
CA PRO A 5 16.70 7.00 -18.63
C PRO A 5 15.60 8.06 -18.51
N THR A 6 14.34 7.62 -18.56
CA THR A 6 13.20 8.47 -18.20
C THR A 6 13.29 8.86 -16.73
N CYS A 7 13.09 10.13 -16.41
CA CYS A 7 13.10 10.65 -15.04
C CYS A 7 11.78 11.37 -14.71
N VAL A 8 11.54 11.60 -13.42
CA VAL A 8 10.44 12.42 -12.90
C VAL A 8 10.95 13.43 -11.87
N MET A 9 10.15 14.47 -11.60
CA MET A 9 10.44 15.45 -10.55
C MET A 9 9.91 14.96 -9.20
N GLY A 10 10.44 15.49 -8.10
CA GLY A 10 10.02 15.09 -6.75
C GLY A 10 8.55 15.39 -6.41
N ASP A 11 7.94 16.35 -7.12
CA ASP A 11 6.54 16.74 -7.01
C ASP A 11 5.61 16.01 -8.00
N THR A 12 6.15 15.11 -8.83
CA THR A 12 5.34 14.32 -9.77
C THR A 12 4.42 13.39 -9.00
N LEU A 13 3.13 13.35 -9.38
CA LEU A 13 2.16 12.46 -8.76
C LEU A 13 2.62 11.00 -8.89
N ALA A 14 2.45 10.24 -7.81
CA ALA A 14 2.85 8.83 -7.77
C ALA A 14 2.16 7.99 -8.86
N VAL A 15 0.91 8.31 -9.21
CA VAL A 15 0.16 7.63 -10.28
C VAL A 15 0.78 7.88 -11.66
N ASP A 16 1.25 9.10 -11.93
CA ASP A 16 1.87 9.45 -13.21
C ASP A 16 3.24 8.80 -13.33
N ALA A 17 4.02 8.80 -12.25
CA ALA A 17 5.28 8.07 -12.16
C ALA A 17 5.07 6.57 -12.43
N LEU A 18 4.05 5.97 -11.79
CA LEU A 18 3.71 4.56 -11.98
C LEU A 18 3.29 4.26 -13.42
N GLN A 19 2.47 5.12 -14.03
CA GLN A 19 2.08 4.98 -15.44
C GLN A 19 3.29 4.99 -16.37
N LYS A 20 4.26 5.89 -16.15
CA LYS A 20 5.51 5.91 -16.92
C LYS A 20 6.28 4.59 -16.79
N MET A 21 6.37 4.03 -15.59
CA MET A 21 7.05 2.76 -15.33
C MET A 21 6.38 1.59 -16.05
N VAL A 22 5.04 1.52 -16.01
CA VAL A 22 4.24 0.47 -16.67
C VAL A 22 4.35 0.58 -18.19
N GLN A 23 4.13 1.77 -18.75
CA GLN A 23 4.18 1.99 -20.20
C GLN A 23 5.59 1.78 -20.77
N GLY A 24 6.60 2.28 -20.08
CA GLY A 24 8.00 2.14 -20.46
C GLY A 24 8.61 0.78 -20.13
N LYS A 25 7.88 -0.10 -19.43
CA LYS A 25 8.31 -1.46 -19.04
C LYS A 25 9.63 -1.47 -18.28
N PHE A 26 9.81 -0.54 -17.35
CA PHE A 26 10.99 -0.47 -16.50
C PHE A 26 10.60 -0.42 -15.02
N ARG A 27 11.49 -0.96 -14.17
CA ARG A 27 11.23 -1.09 -12.73
C ARG A 27 11.76 0.06 -11.90
N HIS A 28 12.75 0.79 -12.39
CA HIS A 28 13.39 1.86 -11.66
C HIS A 28 13.17 3.18 -12.39
N LEU A 29 12.77 4.21 -11.64
CA LEU A 29 12.51 5.53 -12.18
C LEU A 29 13.27 6.58 -11.34
N PRO A 30 14.32 7.20 -11.89
CA PRO A 30 15.06 8.25 -11.19
C PRO A 30 14.17 9.46 -10.91
N VAL A 31 14.33 10.01 -9.72
CA VAL A 31 13.76 11.29 -9.31
C VAL A 31 14.87 12.33 -9.38
N VAL A 32 14.62 13.40 -10.13
CA VAL A 32 15.60 14.45 -10.39
C VAL A 32 15.08 15.82 -9.95
N GLU A 33 16.01 16.71 -9.61
CA GLU A 33 15.75 18.13 -9.35
C GLU A 33 16.97 18.93 -9.78
N ASN A 34 16.77 20.05 -10.49
CA ASN A 34 17.86 20.91 -10.99
C ASN A 34 18.96 20.20 -11.80
N GLY A 35 18.64 19.05 -12.41
CA GLY A 35 19.58 18.25 -13.20
C GLY A 35 20.34 17.19 -12.40
N ASP A 36 20.21 17.17 -11.08
CA ASP A 36 20.82 16.18 -10.20
C ASP A 36 19.83 15.06 -9.85
N ILE A 37 20.35 13.84 -9.64
CA ILE A 37 19.57 12.70 -9.18
C ILE A 37 19.43 12.79 -7.66
N LEU A 38 18.20 12.93 -7.18
CA LEU A 38 17.90 12.95 -5.75
C LEU A 38 17.58 11.57 -5.20
N ALA A 39 16.83 10.75 -5.95
CA ALA A 39 16.36 9.45 -5.49
C ALA A 39 16.04 8.49 -6.65
N LEU A 40 15.66 7.26 -6.30
CA LEU A 40 15.25 6.22 -7.26
C LEU A 40 13.99 5.53 -6.75
N LEU A 41 12.93 5.54 -7.56
CA LEU A 41 11.72 4.75 -7.29
C LEU A 41 11.92 3.32 -7.79
N ASP A 42 11.42 2.34 -7.03
CA ASP A 42 11.34 0.92 -7.41
C ASP A 42 9.89 0.44 -7.31
N ILE A 43 9.28 0.11 -8.45
CA ILE A 43 7.89 -0.33 -8.51
C ILE A 43 7.66 -1.63 -7.73
N SER A 44 8.64 -2.54 -7.69
CA SER A 44 8.52 -3.80 -6.95
C SER A 44 8.41 -3.51 -5.45
N LYS A 45 9.26 -2.61 -4.94
CA LYS A 45 9.16 -2.17 -3.55
C LYS A 45 7.82 -1.51 -3.26
N CYS A 46 7.36 -0.60 -4.12
CA CYS A 46 6.06 0.05 -3.95
C CYS A 46 4.91 -0.96 -3.89
N LEU A 47 4.93 -1.99 -4.75
CA LEU A 47 3.92 -3.04 -4.76
C LEU A 47 3.98 -3.91 -3.49
N TYR A 48 5.17 -4.35 -3.06
CA TYR A 48 5.32 -5.12 -1.83
C TYR A 48 4.88 -4.33 -0.59
N ASP A 49 5.27 -3.05 -0.50
CA ASP A 49 4.88 -2.19 0.62
C ASP A 49 3.35 -1.97 0.63
N ALA A 50 2.72 -1.86 -0.55
CA ALA A 50 1.27 -1.76 -0.70
C ALA A 50 0.54 -3.05 -0.29
N ILE A 51 1.02 -4.22 -0.74
CA ILE A 51 0.47 -5.53 -0.35
C ILE A 51 0.57 -5.72 1.16
N ALA A 52 1.76 -5.50 1.73
CA ALA A 52 1.98 -5.66 3.17
C ALA A 52 1.09 -4.70 3.99
N ARG A 53 0.81 -3.49 3.46
CA ARG A 53 -0.14 -2.57 4.09
C ARG A 53 -1.58 -3.08 4.03
N MET A 54 -1.99 -3.66 2.89
CA MET A 54 -3.32 -4.22 2.71
C MET A 54 -3.55 -5.43 3.61
N GLU A 55 -2.60 -6.35 3.69
CA GLU A 55 -2.66 -7.53 4.58
C GLU A 55 -2.84 -7.12 6.05
N ARG A 56 -2.05 -6.13 6.53
CA ARG A 56 -2.20 -5.59 7.88
C ARG A 56 -3.57 -4.95 8.12
N ALA A 57 -4.17 -4.33 7.11
CA ALA A 57 -5.50 -3.75 7.23
C ALA A 57 -6.58 -4.84 7.33
N THR A 58 -6.45 -5.90 6.53
CA THR A 58 -7.34 -7.07 6.59
C THR A 58 -7.27 -7.75 7.94
N GLU A 59 -6.07 -7.99 8.48
CA GLU A 59 -5.88 -8.61 9.80
C GLU A 59 -6.58 -7.83 10.91
N LYS A 60 -6.44 -6.49 10.90
CA LYS A 60 -7.12 -5.61 11.84
C LYS A 60 -8.64 -5.68 11.68
N GLY A 61 -9.14 -5.72 10.44
CA GLY A 61 -10.57 -5.86 10.17
C GLY A 61 -11.13 -7.18 10.74
N ASN A 62 -10.42 -8.29 10.54
CA ASN A 62 -10.80 -9.59 11.08
C ASN A 62 -10.82 -9.61 12.60
N ALA A 63 -9.80 -9.02 13.25
CA ALA A 63 -9.75 -8.92 14.71
C ALA A 63 -10.92 -8.11 15.27
N ILE A 64 -11.33 -7.03 14.59
CA ILE A 64 -12.51 -6.25 14.97
C ILE A 64 -13.79 -7.06 14.80
N ALA A 65 -13.96 -7.75 13.67
CA ALA A 65 -15.14 -8.59 13.43
C ALA A 65 -15.31 -9.68 14.50
N ALA A 66 -14.23 -10.39 14.82
CA ALA A 66 -14.23 -11.42 15.86
C ALA A 66 -14.57 -10.84 17.25
N ALA A 67 -14.09 -9.64 17.57
CA ALA A 67 -14.41 -8.98 18.84
C ALA A 67 -15.91 -8.61 18.92
N VAL A 68 -16.53 -8.19 17.81
CA VAL A 68 -17.97 -7.89 17.75
C VAL A 68 -18.81 -9.14 17.93
N GLU A 69 -18.49 -10.24 17.25
CA GLU A 69 -19.19 -11.53 17.40
C GLU A 69 -19.14 -12.06 18.85
N GLY A 70 -18.00 -11.86 19.52
CA GLY A 70 -17.82 -12.24 20.93
C GLY A 70 -18.75 -11.47 21.88
N VAL A 71 -19.03 -10.20 21.60
CA VAL A 71 -19.95 -9.37 22.40
C VAL A 71 -21.41 -9.82 22.20
N GLU A 72 -21.82 -10.08 20.96
CA GLU A 72 -23.19 -10.53 20.66
C GLU A 72 -23.51 -11.86 21.36
N SER A 73 -22.57 -12.80 21.34
CA SER A 73 -22.70 -14.10 22.02
C SER A 73 -22.84 -13.96 23.55
N GLN A 74 -22.17 -12.97 24.15
CA GLN A 74 -22.22 -12.73 25.61
C GLN A 74 -23.58 -12.14 26.04
N TRP A 75 -24.18 -11.27 25.23
CA TRP A 75 -25.50 -10.71 25.52
C TRP A 75 -26.65 -11.72 25.31
N GLY A 76 -26.53 -12.62 24.33
CA GLY A 76 -27.53 -13.68 24.11
C GLY A 76 -27.64 -14.69 25.26
N ASN A 77 -26.53 -15.00 25.94
CA ASN A 77 -26.53 -15.94 27.06
C ASN A 77 -27.08 -15.34 28.37
N ASN A 78 -26.81 -14.05 28.65
CA ASN A 78 -27.30 -13.39 29.87
C ASN A 78 -28.82 -13.21 29.90
N ALA A 79 -29.51 -13.21 28.75
CA ALA A 79 -30.97 -13.13 28.68
C ALA A 79 -31.67 -14.45 29.07
N ASN A 80 -30.98 -15.59 28.98
CA ASN A 80 -31.54 -16.90 29.28
C ASN A 80 -31.32 -17.34 30.75
N ASP A 81 -30.42 -16.69 31.48
CA ASP A 81 -30.11 -16.96 32.91
C ASP A 81 -31.00 -16.17 33.90
N ALA A 82 -32.00 -15.41 33.40
CA ALA A 82 -32.89 -14.57 34.20
C ALA A 82 -34.33 -15.14 34.35
N LEU A 83 -34.56 -16.41 34.01
CA LEU A 83 -35.81 -17.16 34.21
C LEU A 83 -35.53 -18.45 35.00
#